data_AF-A0A1Z5L2Z3-F1
#
_entry.id   AF-A0A1Z5L2Z3-F1
#
_cell.length_a   1.000
_cell.length_b   1.000
_cell.length_c   1.000
_cell.angle_alpha   90.00
_cell.angle_beta   90.00
_cell.angle_gamma   90.00
#
_symmetry.space_group_name_H-M   'P 1'
#
loop_
_entity.id
_entity.type
_entity.pdbx_description
1 polymer ?
#
loop_
_entity_poly.entity_id
_entity_poly.type
_entity_poly.pdbx_seq_one_letter_code
_entity_poly.pdbx_strand_id
1 'polypeptide(L)'
;MSISVLITGLASVRISSVHHLRSLVPTSLSAFHTSAQLNAEPLKKKKRIDPAILRMREERKKRKLEKGIRMLKKHGKKLKPIDEMEVSPTLQREIGMRKRGAPVLTYETCQERAALQRAWTTYRQQMHRREAAMIERVVAGARGPRTDSRCTGERLL
;
A
#
# COMPACT_ATOMS: atom_id res chain seq x y z
N MET A 1 16.33 -21.08 -24.20
CA MET A 1 17.24 -22.25 -24.20
C MET A 1 16.50 -23.38 -24.90
N SER A 2 16.91 -23.70 -26.12
CA SER A 2 16.07 -24.37 -27.13
C SER A 2 16.13 -25.90 -27.03
N ILE A 3 14.96 -26.54 -27.06
CA ILE A 3 14.74 -28.00 -26.92
C ILE A 3 15.35 -28.80 -28.09
N SER A 4 15.73 -28.14 -29.18
CA SER A 4 16.25 -28.75 -30.41
C SER A 4 17.62 -29.44 -30.28
N VAL A 5 18.41 -29.15 -29.25
CA VAL A 5 19.73 -29.80 -29.05
C VAL A 5 19.61 -31.20 -28.44
N LEU A 6 18.51 -31.49 -27.74
CA LEU A 6 18.30 -32.80 -27.10
C LEU A 6 17.91 -33.90 -28.09
N ILE A 7 17.38 -33.53 -29.26
CA ILE A 7 16.82 -34.50 -30.23
C ILE A 7 17.93 -35.09 -31.13
N THR A 8 19.00 -34.34 -31.39
CA THR A 8 20.12 -34.80 -32.25
C THR A 8 21.04 -35.82 -31.58
N GLY A 9 20.98 -35.98 -30.24
CA GLY A 9 21.83 -36.93 -29.50
C GLY A 9 21.36 -38.38 -29.54
N LEU A 10 20.14 -38.67 -30.00
CA LEU A 10 19.54 -40.01 -29.92
C LEU A 10 19.52 -40.77 -31.25
N ALA A 11 20.08 -40.19 -32.33
CA ALA A 11 20.01 -40.76 -33.67
C ALA A 11 20.92 -41.98 -33.93
N SER A 12 21.77 -42.40 -32.98
CA SER A 12 22.74 -43.49 -33.20
C SER A 12 22.54 -44.74 -32.34
N VAL A 13 21.49 -44.83 -31.53
CA VAL A 13 21.27 -46.02 -30.69
C VAL A 13 20.60 -47.11 -31.52
N ARG A 14 21.41 -48.01 -32.08
CA ARG A 14 20.94 -49.30 -32.61
C ARG A 14 20.94 -50.32 -31.47
N ILE A 15 19.76 -50.70 -31.01
CA ILE A 15 19.61 -51.85 -30.12
C ILE A 15 19.64 -53.09 -31.01
N SER A 16 20.71 -53.88 -30.87
CA SER A 16 20.84 -55.19 -31.52
C SER A 16 19.71 -56.10 -31.05
N SER A 17 18.97 -56.62 -32.03
CA SER A 17 17.93 -57.63 -31.83
C SER A 17 18.50 -58.85 -31.13
N VAL A 18 18.09 -59.06 -29.88
CA VAL A 18 18.30 -60.33 -29.18
C VAL A 18 16.96 -61.03 -29.13
N HIS A 19 16.81 -61.99 -30.03
CA HIS A 19 15.71 -62.93 -30.05
C HIS A 19 15.87 -63.92 -28.89
N HIS A 20 15.27 -63.60 -27.75
CA HIS A 20 14.79 -64.63 -26.84
C HIS A 20 13.42 -64.22 -26.32
N LEU A 21 12.39 -64.67 -27.03
CA LEU A 21 11.00 -64.66 -26.57
C LEU A 21 10.88 -65.62 -25.38
N ARG A 22 11.30 -65.18 -24.20
CA ARG A 22 10.77 -65.75 -22.95
C ARG A 22 9.46 -65.04 -22.71
N SER A 23 8.36 -65.70 -23.03
CA SER A 23 7.02 -65.27 -22.66
C SER A 23 6.99 -65.08 -21.13
N LEU A 24 7.05 -63.83 -20.69
CA LEU A 24 6.83 -63.42 -19.30
C LEU A 24 5.36 -63.14 -19.03
N VAL A 25 4.46 -63.55 -19.94
CA VAL A 25 3.01 -63.37 -19.75
C VAL A 25 2.54 -64.34 -18.67
N PRO A 26 2.05 -63.86 -17.52
CA PRO A 26 1.34 -64.72 -16.59
C PRO A 26 0.03 -65.12 -17.27
N THR A 27 -0.15 -66.41 -17.54
CA THR A 27 -1.35 -66.97 -18.18
C THR A 27 -2.57 -67.02 -17.25
N SER A 28 -2.53 -66.37 -16.09
CA SER A 28 -3.65 -66.27 -15.18
C SER A 28 -3.83 -64.84 -14.67
N LEU A 29 -5.09 -64.38 -14.65
CA LEU A 29 -5.50 -63.12 -14.01
C LEU A 29 -5.19 -63.07 -12.50
N SER A 30 -4.78 -64.19 -11.90
CA SER A 30 -4.52 -64.33 -10.47
C SER A 30 -3.21 -63.69 -10.00
N ALA A 31 -2.36 -63.19 -10.91
CA ALA A 31 -1.07 -62.60 -10.57
C ALA A 31 -1.11 -61.05 -10.42
N PHE A 32 -2.27 -60.40 -10.62
CA PHE A 32 -2.41 -58.96 -10.47
C PHE A 32 -2.98 -58.59 -9.10
N HIS A 33 -2.14 -58.06 -8.21
CA HIS A 33 -2.59 -57.41 -6.99
C HIS A 33 -2.89 -55.93 -7.28
N THR A 34 -4.18 -55.58 -7.42
CA THR A 34 -4.64 -54.19 -7.53
C THR A 34 -5.08 -53.71 -6.16
N SER A 35 -4.44 -52.66 -5.63
CA SER A 35 -4.93 -51.99 -4.43
C SER A 35 -6.17 -51.15 -4.78
N ALA A 36 -7.15 -51.10 -3.89
CA ALA A 36 -8.33 -50.28 -4.10
C ALA A 36 -7.94 -48.80 -4.25
N GLN A 37 -8.55 -48.10 -5.21
CA GLN A 37 -8.33 -46.67 -5.42
C GLN A 37 -9.03 -45.88 -4.30
N LEU A 38 -8.33 -45.72 -3.17
CA LEU A 38 -8.78 -44.94 -2.02
C LEU A 38 -8.64 -43.45 -2.37
N ASN A 39 -9.66 -42.85 -2.96
CA ASN A 39 -9.72 -41.46 -3.43
C ASN A 39 -9.60 -40.43 -2.27
N ALA A 40 -8.46 -40.39 -1.59
CA ALA A 40 -8.21 -39.59 -0.38
C ALA A 40 -9.24 -39.79 0.75
N GLU A 41 -9.95 -40.93 0.75
CA GLU A 41 -10.89 -41.25 1.81
C GLU A 41 -10.16 -41.40 3.14
N PRO A 42 -10.62 -40.74 4.21
CA PRO A 42 -9.94 -40.79 5.49
C PRO A 42 -9.95 -42.23 6.03
N LEU A 43 -8.76 -42.83 6.13
CA LEU A 43 -8.54 -44.20 6.58
C LEU A 43 -9.15 -44.52 7.96
N LYS A 44 -9.43 -43.49 8.77
CA LYS A 44 -10.13 -43.59 10.06
C LYS A 44 -11.12 -42.45 10.21
N LYS A 45 -12.30 -42.74 10.78
CA LYS A 45 -13.32 -41.74 11.11
C LYS A 45 -12.69 -40.63 11.96
N LYS A 46 -12.82 -39.39 11.51
CA LYS A 46 -12.32 -38.22 12.24
C LYS A 46 -12.98 -38.17 13.62
N LYS A 47 -12.16 -38.19 14.68
CA LYS A 47 -12.64 -38.11 16.06
C LYS A 47 -13.27 -36.74 16.30
N ARG A 48 -14.45 -36.72 16.94
CA ARG A 48 -15.07 -35.48 17.43
C ARG A 48 -14.12 -34.86 18.45
N ILE A 49 -13.77 -33.61 18.24
CA ILE A 49 -12.91 -32.86 19.15
C ILE A 49 -13.77 -32.45 20.36
N ASP A 50 -13.18 -32.52 21.55
CA ASP A 50 -13.83 -32.07 22.78
C ASP A 50 -14.32 -30.62 22.63
N PRO A 51 -15.58 -30.30 23.01
CA PRO A 51 -16.09 -28.94 22.98
C PRO A 51 -15.21 -27.94 23.74
N ALA A 52 -14.54 -28.34 24.82
CA ALA A 52 -13.62 -27.46 25.57
C ALA A 52 -12.40 -27.07 24.73
N ILE A 53 -11.84 -28.00 23.96
CA ILE A 53 -10.70 -27.74 23.06
C ILE A 53 -11.11 -26.79 21.93
N LEU A 54 -12.32 -26.92 21.40
CA LEU A 54 -12.85 -26.01 20.39
C LEU A 54 -13.01 -24.59 20.93
N ARG A 55 -13.63 -24.45 22.12
CA ARG A 55 -13.76 -23.14 22.80
C ARG A 55 -12.41 -22.48 23.06
N MET A 56 -11.43 -23.23 23.57
CA MET A 56 -10.07 -22.71 23.78
C MET A 56 -9.40 -22.24 22.48
N ARG A 57 -9.61 -22.95 21.36
CA ARG A 57 -9.06 -22.55 20.05
C ARG A 57 -9.72 -21.27 19.54
N GLU A 58 -11.03 -21.15 19.68
CA GLU A 58 -11.77 -19.94 19.31
C GLU A 58 -11.37 -18.74 20.17
N GLU A 59 -11.23 -18.93 21.47
CA GLU A 59 -10.80 -17.88 22.38
C GLU A 59 -9.37 -17.39 22.04
N ARG A 60 -8.45 -18.31 21.73
CA ARG A 60 -7.11 -17.95 21.23
C ARG A 60 -7.17 -17.12 19.95
N LYS A 61 -8.08 -17.44 19.02
CA LYS A 61 -8.27 -16.66 17.79
C LYS A 61 -8.84 -15.27 18.09
N LYS A 62 -9.85 -15.18 18.96
CA LYS A 62 -10.46 -13.91 19.39
C LYS A 62 -9.41 -12.99 20.03
N ARG A 63 -8.64 -13.50 20.99
CA ARG A 63 -7.56 -12.73 21.65
C ARG A 63 -6.51 -12.20 20.66
N LYS A 64 -6.14 -13.00 19.64
CA LYS A 64 -5.21 -12.57 18.58
C LYS A 64 -5.80 -11.44 17.73
N LEU A 65 -7.06 -11.58 17.32
CA LEU A 65 -7.77 -10.57 16.53
C LEU A 65 -7.97 -9.27 17.32
N GLU A 66 -8.39 -9.36 18.58
CA GLU A 66 -8.53 -8.20 19.48
C GLU A 66 -7.20 -7.46 19.67
N LYS A 67 -6.10 -8.18 19.88
CA LYS A 67 -4.76 -7.59 19.98
C LYS A 67 -4.37 -6.89 18.66
N GLY A 68 -4.63 -7.53 17.52
CA GLY A 68 -4.39 -6.94 16.20
C GLY A 68 -5.19 -5.65 15.99
N ILE A 69 -6.49 -5.68 16.27
CA ILE A 69 -7.38 -4.51 16.19
C ILE A 69 -6.90 -3.40 17.13
N ARG A 70 -6.49 -3.73 18.36
CA ARG A 70 -5.97 -2.74 19.31
C ARG A 70 -4.70 -2.05 18.81
N MET A 71 -3.77 -2.80 18.23
CA MET A 71 -2.55 -2.24 17.64
C MET A 71 -2.86 -1.37 16.42
N LEU A 72 -3.69 -1.87 15.50
CA LEU A 72 -4.09 -1.12 14.30
C LEU A 72 -4.82 0.18 14.65
N LYS A 73 -5.73 0.17 15.65
CA LYS A 73 -6.40 1.38 16.13
C LYS A 73 -5.43 2.38 16.76
N LYS A 74 -4.39 1.90 17.48
CA LYS A 74 -3.37 2.76 18.09
C LYS A 74 -2.44 3.39 17.05
N HIS A 75 -2.07 2.64 16.01
CA HIS A 75 -1.17 3.11 14.95
C HIS A 75 -1.88 3.89 13.84
N GLY A 76 -3.14 3.56 13.52
CA GLY A 76 -3.90 4.24 12.47
C GLY A 76 -4.21 5.71 12.75
N LYS A 77 -4.20 6.13 14.02
CA LYS A 77 -4.35 7.54 14.41
C LYS A 77 -3.04 8.32 14.41
N LYS A 78 -1.89 7.65 14.29
CA LYS A 78 -0.59 8.32 14.27
C LYS A 78 -0.30 8.76 12.85
N LEU A 79 -0.28 10.08 12.64
CA LEU A 79 0.19 10.65 11.40
C LEU A 79 1.68 10.32 11.22
N LYS A 80 2.11 10.22 9.96
CA LYS A 80 3.54 10.21 9.67
C LYS A 80 4.12 11.57 10.10
N PRO A 81 5.29 11.60 10.76
CA PRO A 81 5.95 12.86 11.05
C PRO A 81 6.27 13.59 9.74
N ILE A 82 6.31 14.92 9.80
CA ILE A 82 6.67 15.78 8.67
C ILE A 82 8.12 16.20 8.86
N ASP A 83 9.02 15.61 8.08
CA ASP A 83 10.47 15.77 8.26
C ASP A 83 10.94 17.22 8.15
N GLU A 84 10.29 18.04 7.32
CA GLU A 84 10.63 19.46 7.13
C GLU A 84 10.27 20.35 8.32
N MET A 85 9.30 19.94 9.14
CA MET A 85 8.91 20.67 10.34
C MET A 85 9.86 20.41 11.50
N GLU A 86 10.54 19.27 11.50
CA GLU A 86 11.47 18.87 12.56
C GLU A 86 12.90 19.31 12.21
N VAL A 87 13.60 19.92 13.17
CA VAL A 87 15.01 20.27 12.98
C VAL A 87 15.84 18.99 13.03
N SER A 88 16.62 18.74 11.97
CA SER A 88 17.50 17.57 11.91
C SER A 88 18.42 17.48 13.15
N PRO A 89 18.54 16.29 13.77
CA PRO A 89 19.37 16.10 14.96
C PRO A 89 20.87 16.36 14.70
N THR A 90 21.33 16.25 13.44
CA THR A 90 22.71 16.59 13.08
C THR A 90 22.95 18.10 13.19
N LEU A 91 22.01 18.90 12.68
CA LEU A 91 22.08 20.35 12.78
C LEU A 91 22.07 20.80 14.24
N GLN A 92 21.25 20.19 15.10
CA GLN A 92 21.21 20.52 16.52
C GLN A 92 22.56 20.35 17.23
N ARG A 93 23.31 19.29 16.89
CA ARG A 93 24.67 19.05 17.44
C ARG A 93 25.68 20.04 16.91
N GLU A 94 25.53 20.46 15.65
CA GLU A 94 26.47 21.36 14.97
C GLU A 94 26.12 22.85 15.11
N ILE A 95 25.04 23.21 15.81
CA ILE A 95 24.60 24.61 16.01
C ILE A 95 25.75 25.50 16.47
N GLY A 96 26.58 25.04 17.41
CA GLY A 96 27.72 25.81 17.92
C GLY A 96 28.74 26.17 16.84
N MET A 97 29.05 25.24 15.94
CA MET A 97 30.02 25.44 14.86
C MET A 97 29.44 26.26 13.70
N ARG A 98 28.13 26.12 13.46
CA ARG A 98 27.42 26.76 12.33
C ARG A 98 26.84 28.13 12.67
N LYS A 99 26.88 28.56 13.93
CA LYS A 99 26.29 29.83 14.36
C LYS A 99 27.08 31.01 13.81
N ARG A 100 26.45 31.80 12.95
CA ARG A 100 26.96 33.11 12.51
C ARG A 100 26.66 34.17 13.58
N GLY A 101 27.63 35.03 13.87
CA GLY A 101 27.41 36.21 14.70
C GLY A 101 26.40 37.16 14.04
N ALA A 102 25.44 37.67 14.82
CA ALA A 102 24.50 38.66 14.30
C ALA A 102 25.24 40.00 14.09
N PRO A 103 25.11 40.65 12.94
CA PRO A 103 25.68 41.98 12.75
C PRO A 103 24.95 42.99 13.63
N VAL A 104 25.68 43.95 14.19
CA VAL A 104 25.08 45.10 14.88
C VAL A 104 24.43 46.00 13.84
N LEU A 105 23.14 46.24 13.97
CA LEU A 105 22.37 47.08 13.05
C LEU A 105 22.44 48.54 13.52
N THR A 106 22.71 49.45 12.59
CA THR A 106 22.64 50.89 12.87
C THR A 106 21.18 51.35 12.95
N TYR A 107 20.93 52.46 13.65
CA TYR A 107 19.58 53.00 13.81
C TYR A 107 18.89 53.29 12.46
N GLU A 108 19.64 53.84 11.50
CA GLU A 108 19.14 54.13 10.14
C GLU A 108 18.66 52.85 9.44
N THR A 109 19.47 51.78 9.45
CA THR A 109 19.07 50.49 8.82
C THR A 109 17.82 49.88 9.47
N CYS A 110 17.63 50.08 10.77
CA CYS A 110 16.42 49.66 11.46
C CYS A 110 15.19 50.45 11.01
N GLN A 111 15.31 51.78 10.86
CA GLN A 111 14.22 52.63 10.39
C GLN A 111 13.84 52.34 8.95
N GLU A 112 14.82 52.15 8.06
CA GLU A 112 14.59 51.76 6.67
C GLU A 112 13.84 50.43 6.57
N ARG A 113 14.26 49.42 7.34
CA ARG A 113 13.56 48.13 7.41
C ARG A 113 12.13 48.26 7.92
N ALA A 114 11.90 49.09 8.94
CA ALA A 114 10.57 49.34 9.47
C ALA A 114 9.68 50.06 8.44
N ALA A 115 10.20 51.06 7.73
CA ALA A 115 9.51 51.73 6.65
C ALA A 115 9.16 50.77 5.50
N LEU A 116 10.11 49.92 5.11
CA LEU A 116 9.91 48.89 4.08
C LEU A 116 8.85 47.87 4.48
N GLN A 117 8.87 47.40 5.73
CA GLN A 117 7.84 46.50 6.25
C GLN A 117 6.45 47.14 6.21
N ARG A 118 6.31 48.40 6.61
CA ARG A 118 5.04 49.13 6.51
C ARG A 118 4.58 49.23 5.06
N ALA A 119 5.45 49.65 4.14
CA ALA A 119 5.13 49.72 2.72
C ALA A 119 4.72 48.35 2.14
N TRP A 120 5.43 47.28 2.51
CA TRP A 120 5.12 45.92 2.10
C TRP A 120 3.76 45.45 2.62
N THR A 121 3.42 45.73 3.87
CA THR A 121 2.12 45.35 4.44
C THR A 121 0.97 46.03 3.70
N THR A 122 1.10 47.33 3.40
CA THR A 122 0.12 48.08 2.60
C THR A 122 -0.01 47.49 1.19
N TYR A 123 1.11 47.19 0.54
CA TYR A 123 1.10 46.57 -0.79
C TYR A 123 0.41 45.20 -0.78
N ARG A 124 0.76 44.33 0.17
CA ARG A 124 0.16 43.00 0.31
C ARG A 124 -1.32 43.06 0.62
N GLN A 125 -1.76 44.01 1.45
CA GLN A 125 -3.17 44.24 1.72
C GLN A 125 -3.92 44.64 0.43
N GLN A 126 -3.34 45.54 -0.37
CA GLN A 126 -3.94 45.95 -1.63
C GLN A 126 -4.04 44.80 -2.64
N MET A 127 -2.99 43.98 -2.74
CA MET A 127 -3.01 42.77 -3.57
C MET A 127 -4.10 41.81 -3.12
N HIS A 128 -4.19 41.54 -1.81
CA HIS A 128 -5.21 40.65 -1.26
C HIS A 128 -6.64 41.16 -1.53
N ARG A 129 -6.89 42.47 -1.39
CA ARG A 129 -8.20 43.07 -1.71
C ARG A 129 -8.56 42.90 -3.19
N ARG A 130 -7.59 43.06 -4.09
CA ARG A 130 -7.80 42.87 -5.53
C ARG A 130 -8.11 41.40 -5.87
N GLU A 131 -7.35 40.47 -5.29
CA GLU A 131 -7.57 39.03 -5.45
C GLU A 131 -8.95 38.63 -4.91
N ALA A 132 -9.31 39.08 -3.70
CA ALA A 132 -10.61 38.82 -3.10
C ALA A 132 -11.76 39.34 -3.99
N ALA A 133 -11.67 40.59 -4.47
CA ALA A 133 -12.67 41.15 -5.38
C ALA A 133 -12.78 40.38 -6.70
N MET A 134 -11.66 39.85 -7.23
CA MET A 134 -11.67 38.99 -8.41
C MET A 134 -12.37 37.66 -8.14
N ILE A 135 -12.07 37.02 -7.01
CA ILE A 135 -12.72 35.77 -6.59
C ILE A 135 -14.23 36.00 -6.40
N GLU A 136 -14.64 37.09 -5.76
CA GLU A 136 -16.05 37.45 -5.59
C GLU A 136 -16.78 37.57 -6.93
N ARG A 137 -16.17 38.23 -7.92
CA ARG A 137 -16.73 38.34 -9.27
C ARG A 137 -16.89 36.98 -9.94
N VAL A 138 -15.86 36.12 -9.87
CA VAL A 138 -15.91 34.77 -10.44
C VAL A 138 -16.97 33.92 -9.76
N VAL A 139 -17.08 33.99 -8.43
CA VAL A 139 -18.07 33.25 -7.65
C VAL A 139 -19.49 33.74 -7.95
N ALA A 140 -19.71 35.06 -8.04
CA ALA A 140 -20.99 35.62 -8.44
C ALA A 140 -21.39 35.18 -9.86
N GLY A 141 -20.46 35.27 -10.82
CA GLY A 141 -20.65 34.78 -12.19
C GLY A 141 -20.93 33.29 -12.27
N ALA A 142 -20.34 32.47 -11.39
CA ALA A 142 -20.58 31.03 -11.33
C ALA A 142 -21.86 30.64 -10.57
N ARG A 143 -22.43 31.53 -9.75
CA ARG A 143 -23.67 31.32 -9.00
C ARG A 143 -24.91 31.69 -9.81
N GLY A 144 -24.88 32.80 -10.56
CA GLY A 144 -26.03 33.25 -11.38
C GLY A 144 -26.61 32.18 -12.32
N PRO A 145 -25.82 31.58 -13.23
CA PRO A 145 -26.32 30.54 -14.14
C PRO A 145 -26.82 29.28 -13.41
N ARG A 146 -26.24 28.98 -12.24
CA ARG A 146 -26.63 27.84 -11.39
C ARG A 146 -27.94 28.06 -10.64
N THR A 147 -28.27 29.30 -10.29
CA THR A 147 -29.57 29.65 -9.70
C THR A 147 -30.64 29.76 -10.77
N ASP A 148 -30.32 30.33 -11.93
CA ASP A 148 -31.27 30.50 -13.03
C ASP A 148 -31.74 29.14 -13.59
N SER A 149 -30.82 28.18 -13.73
CA SER A 149 -31.14 26.78 -14.10
C SER A 149 -31.96 26.03 -13.05
N ARG A 150 -31.89 26.43 -11.78
CA ARG A 150 -32.75 25.89 -10.71
C ARG A 150 -34.16 26.48 -10.81
N CYS A 151 -34.26 27.80 -11.00
CA CYS A 151 -35.53 28.50 -11.13
C CYS A 151 -36.31 28.11 -12.39
N THR A 152 -35.63 27.79 -13.51
CA THR A 152 -36.31 27.29 -14.72
C THR A 152 -36.76 25.84 -14.59
N GLY A 153 -36.07 25.02 -13.79
CA GLY A 153 -36.48 23.64 -13.51
C GLY A 153 -37.72 23.53 -12.62
N GLU A 154 -37.93 24.46 -11.69
CA GLU A 154 -39.12 24.50 -10.82
C GLU A 154 -40.36 25.10 -11.50
N ARG A 155 -40.20 25.88 -12.58
CA ARG A 155 -41.32 26.50 -13.33
C ARG A 155 -41.96 25.60 -14.40
N LEU A 156 -41.38 24.43 -14.66
CA LEU A 156 -41.85 23.47 -15.67
C LEU A 156 -42.57 22.25 -15.04
N LEU A 157 -42.96 22.36 -13.76
CA LEU A 157 -43.83 21.44 -13.04
C LEU A 157 -45.11 22.18 -12.62
#